data_AF-A0A401PWV4-F1
#
_entry.id   AF-A0A401PWV4-F1
#
_cell.length_a   1.000
_cell.length_b   1.000
_cell.length_c   1.000
_cell.angle_alpha   90.00
_cell.angle_beta   90.00
_cell.angle_gamma   90.00
#
_symmetry.space_group_name_H-M   'P 1'
#
loop_
_entity.id
_entity.type
_entity.pdbx_description
1 polymer ?
#
loop_
_entity_poly.entity_id
_entity_poly.type
_entity_poly.pdbx_seq_one_letter_code
_entity_poly.pdbx_strand_id
1 'polypeptide(L)'
;METVICNANEKCYKKVGKIRKNLISSRGCTAQTLCEKTHVDEFAGLRVTLRTLCCDNNLCNGSKDVKMPLATASVLLFGWLICFL
;
A
#
# COMPACT_ATOMS: atom_id res chain seq x y z
N MET A 1 -8.13 -1.99 -7.11
CA MET A 1 -7.54 -1.53 -5.84
C MET A 1 -7.74 -0.03 -5.78
N GLU A 2 -8.55 0.45 -4.84
CA GLU A 2 -8.83 1.87 -4.67
C GLU A 2 -7.79 2.51 -3.73
N THR A 3 -7.43 3.77 -4.01
CA THR A 3 -6.53 4.57 -3.16
C THR A 3 -7.33 5.56 -2.36
N VAL A 4 -6.94 5.81 -1.11
CA VAL A 4 -7.60 6.76 -0.23
C VAL A 4 -6.62 7.87 0.16
N ILE A 5 -7.14 9.10 0.32
CA ILE A 5 -6.36 10.25 0.81
C ILE A 5 -6.46 10.26 2.33
N CYS A 6 -5.31 10.26 3.02
CA CYS A 6 -5.27 10.37 4.48
C CYS A 6 -5.46 11.83 4.92
N ASN A 7 -6.11 12.03 6.06
CA ASN A 7 -6.23 13.34 6.68
C ASN A 7 -4.88 13.82 7.24
N ALA A 8 -4.80 15.11 7.60
CA ALA A 8 -3.56 15.73 8.09
C ALA A 8 -2.94 15.05 9.33
N ASN A 9 -3.77 14.43 10.18
CA ASN A 9 -3.33 13.75 11.42
C ASN A 9 -3.22 12.23 11.26
N GLU A 10 -3.33 11.72 10.03
CA GLU A 10 -3.28 10.31 9.71
C GLU A 10 -2.02 9.97 8.92
N LYS A 11 -1.57 8.72 9.05
CA LYS A 11 -0.48 8.17 8.26
C LYS A 11 -0.94 6.94 7.48
N CYS A 12 -0.27 6.71 6.36
CA CYS A 12 -0.37 5.44 5.65
C CYS A 12 0.09 4.32 6.59
N TYR A 13 -0.71 3.24 6.68
CA TYR A 13 -0.36 2.07 7.46
C TYR A 13 -0.46 0.78 6.66
N LYS A 14 0.29 -0.22 7.13
CA LYS A 14 0.16 -1.64 6.80
C LYS A 14 0.11 -2.44 8.11
N LYS A 15 -1.03 -3.06 8.40
CA LYS A 15 -1.16 -4.05 9.48
C LYS A 15 -0.72 -5.40 8.93
N VAL A 16 0.08 -6.12 9.69
CA VAL A 16 0.50 -7.49 9.36
C VAL A 16 0.28 -8.40 10.56
N GLY A 17 -0.16 -9.63 10.29
CA GLY A 17 -0.30 -10.67 11.29
C GLY A 17 -0.40 -12.05 10.67
N LYS A 18 -0.62 -13.05 11.51
CA LYS A 18 -0.75 -14.44 11.07
C LYS A 18 -2.00 -15.07 11.65
N ILE A 19 -2.80 -15.70 10.79
CA ILE A 19 -3.88 -16.60 11.18
C ILE A 19 -3.43 -18.02 10.84
N ARG A 20 -3.18 -18.85 11.85
CA ARG A 20 -2.61 -20.19 11.68
C ARG A 20 -1.31 -20.12 10.88
N LYS A 21 -1.30 -20.61 9.62
CA LYS A 21 -0.15 -20.57 8.70
C LYS A 21 -0.23 -19.45 7.66
N ASN A 22 -1.33 -18.71 7.60
CA ASN A 22 -1.57 -17.69 6.58
C ASN A 22 -1.15 -16.30 7.10
N LEU A 23 -0.38 -15.57 6.29
CA LEU A 23 -0.09 -14.17 6.55
C LEU A 23 -1.28 -13.33 6.11
N ILE A 24 -1.78 -12.49 7.01
CA ILE A 24 -2.81 -11.51 6.68
C ILE A 24 -2.22 -10.11 6.72
N SER A 25 -2.73 -9.25 5.85
CA SER A 25 -2.37 -7.84 5.89
C SER A 25 -3.54 -6.95 5.48
N SER A 26 -3.61 -5.79 6.12
CA SER A 26 -4.55 -4.72 5.81
C SER A 26 -3.77 -3.42 5.65
N ARG A 27 -4.31 -2.47 4.88
CA ARG A 27 -3.66 -1.18 4.60
C ARG A 27 -4.69 -0.07 4.49
N GLY A 28 -4.30 1.15 4.83
CA GLY A 28 -5.16 2.33 4.77
C GLY A 28 -4.52 3.52 5.48
N CYS A 29 -5.36 4.38 6.05
CA CYS A 29 -4.96 5.51 6.91
C CYS A 29 -5.24 5.17 8.38
N THR A 30 -4.36 5.61 9.28
CA THR A 30 -4.51 5.43 10.73
C THR A 30 -3.99 6.64 11.48
N ALA A 31 -4.47 6.86 12.70
CA ALA A 31 -3.92 7.88 13.58
C ALA A 31 -2.45 7.61 13.89
N GLN A 32 -1.61 8.65 13.92
CA GLN A 32 -0.18 8.53 14.20
C GLN A 32 0.11 7.82 15.54
N THR A 33 -0.77 7.99 16.52
CA THR A 33 -0.68 7.37 17.86
C THR A 33 -0.87 5.85 17.86
N LEU A 34 -1.32 5.26 16.75
CA LEU A 34 -1.49 3.83 16.55
C LEU A 34 -0.32 3.20 15.78
N CYS A 35 0.63 4.00 15.32
CA CYS A 35 1.82 3.50 14.62
C CYS A 35 2.69 2.66 15.55
N GLU A 36 3.30 1.61 14.98
CA GLU A 36 4.18 0.64 15.65
C GLU A 36 3.52 -0.16 16.79
N LYS A 37 2.23 0.06 17.04
CA LYS A 37 1.48 -0.68 18.06
C LYS A 37 1.06 -2.05 17.55
N THR A 38 1.13 -2.99 18.49
CA THR A 38 0.54 -4.32 18.32
C THR A 38 -0.80 -4.34 19.04
N HIS A 39 -1.84 -4.79 18.36
CA HIS A 39 -3.18 -4.92 18.94
C HIS A 39 -3.82 -6.24 18.50
N VAL A 40 -4.75 -6.72 19.30
CA VAL A 40 -5.59 -7.87 18.94
C VAL A 40 -6.81 -7.32 18.22
N ASP A 41 -7.04 -7.80 17.00
CA ASP A 41 -8.19 -7.46 16.18
C ASP A 41 -8.97 -8.73 15.85
N GLU A 42 -10.24 -8.60 15.49
CA GLU A 42 -11.08 -9.73 15.12
C GLU A 42 -11.23 -9.80 13.61
N PHE A 43 -10.71 -10.87 13.01
CA PHE A 43 -10.80 -11.13 11.58
C PHE A 43 -11.55 -12.45 11.36
N ALA A 44 -12.73 -12.37 10.73
CA ALA A 44 -13.58 -13.52 10.44
C ALA A 44 -13.86 -14.41 11.67
N GLY A 45 -14.15 -13.79 12.83
CA GLY A 45 -14.43 -14.49 14.09
C GLY A 45 -13.19 -15.03 14.82
N LEU A 46 -11.98 -14.72 14.34
CA LEU A 46 -10.72 -15.12 14.97
C LEU A 46 -10.00 -13.91 15.52
N ARG A 47 -9.53 -14.02 16.77
CA ARG A 47 -8.63 -13.04 17.38
C ARG A 47 -7.24 -13.16 16.78
N VAL A 48 -6.73 -12.07 16.23
CA VAL A 48 -5.43 -12.02 15.56
C VAL A 48 -4.60 -10.88 16.12
N THR A 49 -3.36 -11.20 16.47
CA THR A 49 -2.37 -10.18 16.83
C THR A 49 -1.85 -9.53 15.55
N LEU A 50 -2.15 -8.24 15.39
CA LEU A 50 -1.73 -7.42 14.28
C LEU A 50 -0.71 -6.38 14.74
N ARG A 51 0.38 -6.23 13.98
CA ARG A 51 1.34 -5.15 14.15
C ARG A 51 1.08 -4.07 13.11
N THR A 52 0.93 -2.83 13.55
CA THR A 52 0.75 -1.67 12.67
C THR A 52 2.11 -1.11 12.28
N LEU A 53 2.41 -1.11 10.99
CA LEU A 53 3.58 -0.42 10.43
C LEU A 53 3.10 0.83 9.73
N CYS A 54 3.67 1.98 10.07
CA CYS A 54 3.38 3.23 9.39
C CYS A 54 4.55 3.62 8.50
N CYS A 55 4.24 4.41 7.47
CA CYS A 55 5.25 5.01 6.62
C CYS A 55 4.77 6.39 6.17
N ASP A 56 5.73 7.18 5.73
CA ASP A 56 5.52 8.49 5.15
C ASP A 56 5.61 8.36 3.62
N ASN A 57 4.98 9.31 2.92
CA ASN A 57 4.80 9.38 1.46
C ASN A 57 3.58 8.63 0.89
N ASN A 58 3.11 9.12 -0.25
CA ASN A 58 1.98 8.54 -0.97
C ASN A 58 2.28 7.09 -1.35
N LEU A 59 1.32 6.19 -1.09
CA LEU A 59 1.35 4.78 -1.47
C LEU A 59 2.51 3.96 -0.85
N CYS A 60 3.19 4.48 0.17
CA CYS A 60 4.33 3.80 0.81
C CYS A 60 3.96 2.45 1.45
N ASN A 61 2.68 2.24 1.76
CA ASN A 61 2.12 1.00 2.30
C ASN A 61 1.73 -0.03 1.23
N GLY A 62 2.15 0.18 -0.03
CA GLY A 62 2.03 -0.77 -1.12
C GLY A 62 2.86 -2.05 -0.92
N SER A 63 2.58 -3.09 -1.72
CA SER A 63 3.50 -4.24 -1.80
C SER A 63 4.72 -3.85 -2.61
N LYS A 64 5.90 -4.40 -2.27
CA LYS A 64 7.14 -4.19 -3.04
C LYS A 64 7.07 -4.76 -4.47
N ASP A 65 6.05 -5.55 -4.78
CA ASP A 65 5.91 -6.26 -6.06
C ASP A 65 5.40 -5.40 -7.23
N VAL A 66 4.98 -4.16 -7.01
CA VAL A 66 4.62 -3.25 -8.10
C VAL A 66 5.73 -2.23 -8.32
N LYS A 67 6.90 -2.73 -8.74
CA LYS A 67 7.84 -1.89 -9.49
C LYS A 67 7.21 -1.66 -10.86
N MET A 68 6.34 -0.66 -11.00
CA MET A 68 6.02 -0.15 -12.33
C MET A 68 7.33 0.42 -12.89
N PRO A 69 7.89 -0.14 -13.97
CA PRO A 69 9.02 0.49 -14.62
C PRO A 69 8.50 1.83 -15.16
N LEU A 70 8.94 2.94 -14.57
CA LEU A 70 8.71 4.31 -15.08
C LEU A 70 9.42 4.56 -16.44
N ALA A 71 9.81 3.51 -17.16
CA ALA A 71 10.63 3.57 -18.35
C ALA A 71 9.82 3.51 -19.66
N THR A 72 8.52 3.80 -19.64
CA THR A 72 7.68 3.85 -20.86
C THR A 72 6.85 5.14 -20.93
N ALA A 73 7.46 6.29 -20.66
CA ALA A 73 6.86 7.59 -20.98
C ALA A 73 7.48 8.26 -22.24
N SER A 74 8.46 7.63 -22.90
CA SER A 74 9.29 8.32 -23.91
C SER A 74 9.16 7.86 -25.37
N VAL A 75 8.25 6.94 -25.72
CA VAL A 75 8.17 6.40 -27.11
C VAL A 75 6.90 6.80 -27.89
N LEU A 76 5.97 7.54 -27.29
CA LEU A 76 4.74 7.96 -28.01
C LEU A 76 4.88 9.25 -28.83
N LEU A 77 6.09 9.76 -29.09
CA LEU A 77 6.28 11.00 -29.87
C LEU A 77 6.93 10.83 -31.26
N PHE A 78 7.27 9.61 -31.70
CA PHE A 78 7.88 9.41 -33.04
C PHE A 78 7.10 8.50 -33.99
N GLY A 79 5.88 8.11 -33.65
CA GLY A 79 5.01 7.30 -34.52
C GLY A 79 4.43 8.05 -35.74
N TRP A 80 4.72 9.34 -35.92
CA TRP A 80 4.15 10.16 -37.01
C TRP A 80 5.09 10.40 -38.20
N LEU A 81 6.38 10.02 -38.12
CA LEU A 81 7.33 10.27 -39.22
C LEU A 81 7.58 9.08 -40.16
N ILE A 82 6.98 7.91 -39.92
CA ILE A 82 7.25 6.69 -40.71
C ILE A 82 6.11 6.38 -41.72
N CYS A 83 5.04 7.18 -41.77
CA CYS A 83 3.92 6.99 -42.72
C CYS A 83 3.92 7.95 -43.93
N PHE A 84 5.00 8.71 -44.18
CA PHE A 84 5.07 9.68 -45.28
C PHE A 84 6.40 9.66 -46.09
N LEU A 85 7.09 8.52 -46.17
CA LEU A 85 8.12 8.31 -47.19
C LEU A 85 8.04 6.92 -47.82
#